data_AF-A0A9Q1GDD6-F1
#
_entry.id   AF-A0A9Q1GDD6-F1
#
_cell.length_a   1.000
_cell.length_b   1.000
_cell.length_c   1.000
_cell.angle_alpha   90.00
_cell.angle_beta   90.00
_cell.angle_gamma   90.00
#
_symmetry.space_group_name_H-M   'P 1'
#
loop_
_entity.id
_entity.type
_entity.pdbx_description
1 polymer ?
#
loop_
_entity_poly.entity_id
_entity_poly.type
_entity_poly.pdbx_seq_one_letter_code
_entity_poly.pdbx_strand_id
1 'polypeptide(L)'
;MDRRAGRGLDRHGDDSIALKGGDSDCIAQEVGDDCIALEAGGGDDCIALEAGGGDDCIALEAGGGDDCIALEAGGGDDCIALEAGGGDDCIALEAGGGDDCIALEAGGGDDCIALEAGGGDDCIALEAGGGDGCIALEAGDGCIALEAGGGDDCIALEAGGEAGGEAGGGDDCIALEAGGGDDCIALEAGGGDGCIALEAGGGDDCIALEAGGGDGCIALEAGGGDGCIALEAGGGDGCIALEAGGGDGCIALEAGGGDGCIALEAGGGDGCIALEAGGGDGCIALKAGSDGCIALGAGGDCIALEAGGGEGLLALGTGDVHHIIALERGGGGRILALDTGGEQRPRNLL
;
A
#
# COMPACT_ATOMS: atom_id res chain seq x y z
N MET A 1 39.99 2.15 -7.54
CA MET A 1 40.36 3.05 -8.66
C MET A 1 40.87 2.21 -9.82
N ASP A 2 39.95 1.59 -10.54
CA ASP A 2 40.18 1.20 -11.94
C ASP A 2 38.83 1.42 -12.64
N ARG A 3 38.53 2.69 -13.00
CA ARG A 3 37.34 3.03 -13.78
C ARG A 3 37.64 2.60 -15.21
N ARG A 4 37.16 1.43 -15.64
CA ARG A 4 37.08 1.15 -17.08
C ARG A 4 35.92 1.99 -17.61
N ALA A 5 36.20 2.75 -18.66
CA ALA A 5 35.18 3.53 -19.33
C ALA A 5 34.30 2.57 -20.14
N GLY A 6 32.99 2.62 -19.89
CA GLY A 6 31.98 1.86 -20.62
C GLY A 6 32.09 2.06 -22.14
N ARG A 7 31.61 1.06 -22.89
CA ARG A 7 31.54 1.09 -24.35
C ARG A 7 30.30 1.88 -24.80
N GLY A 8 30.41 3.20 -24.93
CA GLY A 8 29.37 4.02 -25.57
C GLY A 8 29.15 3.61 -27.03
N LEU A 9 27.90 3.27 -27.38
CA LEU A 9 27.46 2.87 -28.72
C LEU A 9 26.35 3.81 -29.21
N ASP A 10 26.70 5.04 -29.59
CA ASP A 10 25.72 5.96 -30.20
C ASP A 10 25.24 5.39 -31.56
N ARG A 11 23.95 5.01 -31.66
CA ARG A 11 23.32 4.53 -32.90
C ARG A 11 21.91 5.15 -33.09
N HIS A 12 21.38 5.02 -34.31
CA HIS A 12 20.15 5.70 -34.76
C HIS A 12 19.23 4.72 -35.51
N GLY A 13 17.94 4.67 -35.13
CA GLY A 13 16.90 3.76 -35.66
C GLY A 13 16.83 2.44 -34.89
N ASP A 14 15.83 1.59 -35.20
CA ASP A 14 15.59 0.33 -34.48
C ASP A 14 16.87 -0.51 -34.35
N ASP A 15 17.35 -0.66 -33.12
CA ASP A 15 18.65 -1.23 -32.81
C ASP A 15 18.49 -2.39 -31.82
N SER A 16 19.15 -3.52 -32.14
CA SER A 16 19.35 -4.58 -31.15
C SER A 16 20.76 -4.50 -30.56
N ILE A 17 20.85 -4.39 -29.24
CA ILE A 17 22.12 -4.35 -28.50
C ILE A 17 22.19 -5.55 -27.57
N ALA A 18 23.29 -6.31 -27.65
CA ALA A 18 23.57 -7.38 -26.70
C ALA A 18 25.00 -7.21 -26.16
N LEU A 19 25.13 -6.98 -24.86
CA LEU A 19 26.41 -6.80 -24.18
C LEU A 19 26.61 -7.86 -23.10
N LYS A 20 27.85 -8.33 -22.97
CA LYS A 20 28.27 -9.30 -21.94
C LYS A 20 29.59 -8.86 -21.30
N GLY A 21 29.61 -8.70 -19.98
CA GLY A 21 30.80 -8.63 -19.12
C GLY A 21 31.06 -7.32 -18.37
N GLY A 22 31.38 -7.42 -17.07
CA GLY A 22 31.48 -6.31 -16.10
C GLY A 22 32.77 -5.45 -16.11
N ASP A 23 32.54 -4.15 -15.96
CA ASP A 23 32.90 -3.25 -14.84
C ASP A 23 32.46 -1.85 -15.37
N SER A 24 31.29 -1.37 -14.95
CA SER A 24 30.65 -0.12 -15.38
C SER A 24 30.36 0.03 -16.89
N ASP A 25 29.11 -0.21 -17.30
CA ASP A 25 28.65 -0.04 -18.68
C ASP A 25 27.72 1.18 -18.81
N CYS A 26 27.97 2.00 -19.83
CA CYS A 26 27.09 3.12 -20.18
C CYS A 26 26.67 2.95 -21.65
N ILE A 27 25.37 2.86 -21.89
CA ILE A 27 24.74 2.75 -23.20
C ILE A 27 23.84 3.97 -23.37
N ALA A 28 23.97 4.67 -24.49
CA ALA A 28 23.07 5.77 -24.83
C ALA A 28 22.64 5.62 -26.29
N GLN A 29 21.33 5.66 -26.53
CA GLN A 29 20.68 5.60 -27.82
C GLN A 29 19.67 6.75 -27.94
N GLU A 30 19.48 7.27 -29.15
CA GLU A 30 18.79 8.55 -29.32
C GLU A 30 17.38 8.44 -29.95
N VAL A 31 17.04 7.39 -30.71
CA VAL A 31 15.70 7.23 -31.37
C VAL A 31 15.51 5.84 -32.02
N GLY A 32 14.36 5.19 -31.81
CA GLY A 32 13.93 3.96 -32.51
C GLY A 32 13.20 2.98 -31.59
N ASP A 33 12.55 1.95 -32.15
CA ASP A 33 12.05 0.83 -31.34
C ASP A 33 13.25 -0.09 -31.04
N ASP A 34 13.79 -0.01 -29.83
CA ASP A 34 15.06 -0.64 -29.48
C ASP A 34 14.88 -1.94 -28.68
N CYS A 35 15.84 -2.86 -28.84
CA CYS A 35 15.89 -4.10 -28.07
C CYS A 35 17.26 -4.23 -27.41
N ILE A 36 17.33 -3.99 -26.10
CA ILE A 36 18.59 -3.97 -25.37
C ILE A 36 18.63 -5.16 -24.40
N ALA A 37 19.68 -5.96 -24.49
CA ALA A 37 19.97 -7.05 -23.56
C ALA A 37 21.36 -6.85 -22.96
N LEU A 38 21.44 -6.72 -21.64
CA LEU A 38 22.70 -6.57 -20.92
C LEU A 38 22.83 -7.62 -19.80
N GLU A 39 23.94 -8.34 -19.80
CA GLU A 39 24.33 -9.23 -18.71
C GLU A 39 25.63 -8.68 -18.10
N ALA A 40 25.48 -8.02 -16.96
CA ALA A 40 26.55 -7.69 -16.05
C ALA A 40 26.96 -8.95 -15.27
N GLY A 41 28.11 -8.88 -14.61
CA GLY A 41 28.82 -10.09 -14.20
C GLY A 41 28.42 -10.53 -12.80
N GLY A 42 29.29 -10.24 -11.87
CA GLY A 42 29.04 -10.31 -10.45
C GLY A 42 30.14 -9.49 -9.78
N GLY A 43 29.86 -9.00 -8.59
CA GLY A 43 30.51 -7.85 -8.00
C GLY A 43 29.78 -6.56 -8.39
N ASP A 44 30.13 -5.48 -7.69
CA ASP A 44 29.48 -4.17 -7.76
C ASP A 44 29.54 -3.57 -9.18
N ASP A 45 28.40 -3.55 -9.86
CA ASP A 45 28.22 -3.05 -11.21
C ASP A 45 27.60 -1.63 -11.22
N CYS A 46 27.92 -0.84 -12.25
CA CYS A 46 27.31 0.48 -12.43
C CYS A 46 26.80 0.59 -13.87
N ILE A 47 25.49 0.55 -14.05
CA ILE A 47 24.87 0.49 -15.37
C ILE A 47 24.09 1.78 -15.58
N ALA A 48 24.34 2.44 -16.71
CA ALA A 48 23.55 3.58 -17.17
C ALA A 48 23.06 3.29 -18.59
N LEU A 49 21.75 3.36 -18.80
CA LEU A 49 21.12 3.08 -20.09
C LEU A 49 20.12 4.18 -20.44
N GLU A 50 20.24 4.73 -21.64
CA GLU A 50 19.26 5.65 -22.24
C GLU A 50 18.80 5.04 -23.58
N ALA A 51 17.53 4.64 -23.70
CA ALA A 51 17.01 4.00 -24.92
C ALA A 51 16.51 5.01 -25.97
N GLY A 52 16.21 6.26 -25.56
CA GLY A 52 15.60 7.24 -26.47
C GLY A 52 14.09 7.02 -26.52
N GLY A 53 13.39 7.37 -27.60
CA GLY A 53 11.94 7.11 -27.71
C GLY A 53 11.62 6.15 -28.86
N GLY A 54 10.47 5.49 -28.75
CA GLY A 54 10.05 4.31 -29.52
C GLY A 54 9.49 3.26 -28.56
N ASP A 55 8.94 2.17 -29.09
CA ASP A 55 8.48 1.06 -28.24
C ASP A 55 9.69 0.16 -27.91
N ASP A 56 10.26 0.31 -26.72
CA ASP A 56 11.53 -0.30 -26.34
C ASP A 56 11.35 -1.62 -25.56
N CYS A 57 12.28 -2.55 -25.75
CA CYS A 57 12.35 -3.83 -25.04
C CYS A 57 13.70 -3.96 -24.34
N ILE A 58 13.75 -3.80 -23.03
CA ILE A 58 14.98 -3.81 -22.26
C ILE A 58 15.01 -5.01 -21.30
N ALA A 59 16.08 -5.80 -21.37
CA ALA A 59 16.37 -6.90 -20.45
C ALA A 59 17.75 -6.70 -19.84
N LEU A 60 17.83 -6.58 -18.52
CA LEU A 60 19.09 -6.32 -17.80
C LEU A 60 19.24 -7.31 -16.64
N GLU A 61 20.40 -7.98 -16.57
CA GLU A 61 20.79 -8.82 -15.44
C GLU A 61 22.10 -8.26 -14.85
N ALA A 62 22.09 -7.75 -13.62
CA ALA A 62 23.28 -7.19 -12.98
C ALA A 62 24.15 -8.26 -12.26
N GLY A 63 23.59 -9.45 -11.99
CA GLY A 63 24.28 -10.43 -11.16
C GLY A 63 24.28 -9.99 -9.69
N GLY A 64 25.07 -10.61 -8.82
CA GLY A 64 25.12 -10.20 -7.41
C GLY A 64 26.30 -9.28 -7.11
N GLY A 65 26.17 -8.36 -6.17
CA GLY A 65 27.07 -7.23 -5.90
C GLY A 65 26.25 -6.07 -5.36
N ASP A 66 26.89 -5.00 -4.91
CA ASP A 66 26.17 -3.75 -4.60
C ASP A 66 26.07 -2.94 -5.89
N ASP A 67 24.96 -3.06 -6.61
CA ASP A 67 24.81 -2.56 -7.98
C ASP A 67 24.15 -1.17 -8.03
N CYS A 68 24.53 -0.37 -9.02
CA CYS A 68 23.95 0.95 -9.27
C CYS A 68 23.40 0.99 -10.70
N ILE A 69 22.09 0.99 -10.86
CA ILE A 69 21.42 0.95 -12.16
C ILE A 69 20.60 2.22 -12.36
N ALA A 70 20.86 2.92 -13.46
CA ALA A 70 20.07 4.05 -13.93
C ALA A 70 19.59 3.75 -15.36
N LEU A 71 18.27 3.75 -15.56
CA LEU A 71 17.65 3.45 -16.84
C LEU A 71 16.64 4.54 -17.20
N GLU A 72 16.76 5.08 -18.40
CA GLU A 72 15.79 6.00 -18.99
C GLU A 72 15.28 5.40 -20.31
N ALA A 73 14.04 4.91 -20.30
CA ALA A 73 13.27 4.62 -21.50
C ALA A 73 12.42 5.86 -21.80
N GLY A 74 12.44 6.35 -23.03
CA GLY A 74 11.74 7.58 -23.40
C GLY A 74 10.26 7.33 -23.60
N GLY A 75 9.65 7.97 -24.60
CA GLY A 75 8.23 7.74 -24.87
C GLY A 75 8.00 6.60 -25.84
N GLY A 76 6.93 5.84 -25.64
CA GLY A 76 6.54 4.64 -26.38
C GLY A 76 5.91 3.63 -25.43
N ASP A 77 5.45 2.49 -25.95
CA ASP A 77 4.97 1.39 -25.11
C ASP A 77 6.15 0.47 -24.77
N ASP A 78 6.77 0.68 -23.60
CA ASP A 78 8.03 0.04 -23.22
C ASP A 78 7.83 -1.26 -22.42
N CYS A 79 8.72 -2.23 -22.63
CA CYS A 79 8.76 -3.49 -21.91
C CYS A 79 10.13 -3.65 -21.24
N ILE A 80 10.19 -3.49 -19.92
CA ILE A 80 11.44 -3.51 -19.16
C ILE A 80 11.43 -4.68 -18.17
N ALA A 81 12.44 -5.54 -18.27
CA ALA A 81 12.70 -6.62 -17.34
C ALA A 81 14.10 -6.43 -16.74
N LEU A 82 14.19 -6.30 -15.42
CA LEU A 82 15.44 -6.08 -14.72
C LEU A 82 15.59 -7.10 -13.58
N GLU A 83 16.76 -7.72 -13.51
CA GLU A 83 17.17 -8.60 -12.41
C GLU A 83 18.45 -8.03 -11.79
N ALA A 84 18.35 -7.46 -10.60
CA ALA A 84 19.47 -7.18 -9.73
C ALA A 84 19.64 -8.35 -8.76
N GLY A 85 20.85 -8.87 -8.63
CA GLY A 85 21.11 -10.03 -7.77
C GLY A 85 21.11 -9.65 -6.30
N GLY A 86 21.89 -10.35 -5.48
CA GLY A 86 21.99 -9.98 -4.06
C GLY A 86 23.11 -8.99 -3.79
N GLY A 87 22.91 -8.10 -2.83
CA GLY A 87 23.77 -6.99 -2.43
C GLY A 87 22.90 -5.76 -2.16
N ASP A 88 23.51 -4.65 -1.73
CA ASP A 88 22.77 -3.43 -1.45
C ASP A 88 22.65 -2.62 -2.75
N ASP A 89 21.51 -2.73 -3.45
CA ASP A 89 21.33 -2.21 -4.80
C ASP A 89 20.68 -0.82 -4.82
N CYS A 90 21.05 -0.01 -5.81
CA CYS A 90 20.49 1.31 -6.07
C CYS A 90 19.95 1.36 -7.50
N ILE A 91 18.63 1.33 -7.65
CA ILE A 91 17.95 1.23 -8.95
C ILE A 91 17.08 2.47 -9.14
N ALA A 92 17.34 3.20 -10.23
CA ALA A 92 16.51 4.30 -10.70
C ALA A 92 16.08 4.01 -12.14
N LEU A 93 14.77 4.00 -12.39
CA LEU A 93 14.20 3.77 -13.71
C LEU A 93 13.15 4.82 -14.00
N GLU A 94 13.25 5.44 -15.16
CA GLU A 94 12.23 6.32 -15.71
C GLU A 94 11.78 5.71 -17.06
N ALA A 95 10.50 5.36 -17.17
CA ALA A 95 9.83 5.04 -18.44
C ALA A 95 8.92 6.21 -18.80
N GLY A 96 9.07 6.73 -20.01
CA GLY A 96 8.62 8.08 -20.34
C GLY A 96 7.11 8.20 -20.51
N GLY A 97 6.48 7.51 -21.45
CA GLY A 97 5.02 7.61 -21.57
C GLY A 97 4.51 6.91 -22.80
N GLY A 98 3.31 6.35 -22.67
CA GLY A 98 2.85 5.17 -23.40
C GLY A 98 2.35 4.15 -22.38
N ASP A 99 1.98 2.95 -22.84
CA ASP A 99 1.52 1.90 -21.94
C ASP A 99 2.70 0.96 -21.58
N ASP A 100 3.37 1.24 -20.46
CA ASP A 100 4.62 0.59 -20.08
C ASP A 100 4.40 -0.67 -19.23
N CYS A 101 5.28 -1.66 -19.38
CA CYS A 101 5.31 -2.89 -18.60
C CYS A 101 6.69 -3.07 -17.97
N ILE A 102 6.79 -2.85 -16.65
CA ILE A 102 8.04 -2.95 -15.90
C ILE A 102 7.96 -4.14 -14.94
N ALA A 103 8.92 -5.06 -15.05
CA ALA A 103 9.14 -6.14 -14.11
C ALA A 103 10.55 -6.01 -13.54
N LEU A 104 10.66 -5.88 -12.21
CA LEU A 104 11.93 -5.78 -11.51
C LEU A 104 12.00 -6.85 -10.42
N GLU A 105 13.08 -7.63 -10.43
CA GLU A 105 13.49 -8.49 -9.33
C GLU A 105 14.78 -7.91 -8.73
N ALA A 106 14.74 -7.46 -7.47
CA ALA A 106 15.92 -7.14 -6.69
C ALA A 106 16.14 -8.29 -5.69
N GLY A 107 17.38 -8.75 -5.56
CA GLY A 107 17.73 -9.84 -4.65
C GLY A 107 17.69 -9.40 -3.20
N GLY A 108 18.50 -10.03 -2.35
CA GLY A 108 18.55 -9.64 -0.94
C GLY A 108 19.64 -8.62 -0.67
N GLY A 109 19.37 -7.66 0.19
CA GLY A 109 20.23 -6.56 0.63
C GLY A 109 19.38 -5.35 1.01
N ASP A 110 20.04 -4.28 1.45
CA ASP A 110 19.37 -3.04 1.80
C ASP A 110 19.20 -2.19 0.52
N ASP A 111 18.10 -2.41 -0.21
CA ASP A 111 17.90 -1.88 -1.55
C ASP A 111 17.19 -0.50 -1.58
N CYS A 112 17.60 0.35 -2.52
CA CYS A 112 16.99 1.64 -2.82
C CYS A 112 16.45 1.63 -4.25
N ILE A 113 15.14 1.59 -4.42
CA ILE A 113 14.48 1.44 -5.71
C ILE A 113 13.54 2.63 -5.95
N ALA A 114 13.71 3.29 -7.10
CA ALA A 114 12.81 4.33 -7.58
C ALA A 114 12.43 4.00 -9.03
N LEU A 115 11.15 3.71 -9.29
CA LEU A 115 10.62 3.48 -10.63
C LEU A 115 9.52 4.49 -10.91
N GLU A 116 9.64 5.25 -12.00
CA GLU A 116 8.62 6.17 -12.48
C GLU A 116 8.21 5.73 -13.89
N ALA A 117 6.96 5.31 -14.06
CA ALA A 117 6.33 5.12 -15.37
C ALA A 117 5.39 6.31 -15.62
N GLY A 118 5.69 7.07 -16.66
CA GLY A 118 5.19 8.42 -16.80
C GLY A 118 3.68 8.51 -17.03
N GLY A 119 3.18 8.20 -18.21
CA GLY A 119 1.75 8.38 -18.47
C GLY A 119 1.21 7.42 -19.49
N GLY A 120 0.23 6.64 -19.07
CA GLY A 120 -0.52 5.65 -19.83
C GLY A 120 -1.05 4.60 -18.87
N ASP A 121 -1.47 3.44 -19.40
CA ASP A 121 -1.93 2.32 -18.59
C ASP A 121 -0.73 1.45 -18.13
N ASP A 122 0.14 2.01 -17.28
CA ASP A 122 1.43 1.42 -16.90
C ASP A 122 1.30 0.30 -15.85
N CYS A 123 1.96 -0.83 -16.07
CA CYS A 123 1.99 -1.97 -15.15
C CYS A 123 3.39 -2.14 -14.55
N ILE A 124 3.51 -1.98 -13.24
CA ILE A 124 4.75 -2.22 -12.49
C ILE A 124 4.58 -3.45 -11.61
N ALA A 125 5.49 -4.42 -11.76
CA ALA A 125 5.65 -5.55 -10.85
C ALA A 125 7.06 -5.52 -10.25
N LEU A 126 7.16 -5.43 -8.92
CA LEU A 126 8.42 -5.43 -8.19
C LEU A 126 8.44 -6.56 -7.16
N GLU A 127 9.42 -7.43 -7.24
CA GLU A 127 9.82 -8.34 -6.17
C GLU A 127 11.16 -7.86 -5.59
N ALA A 128 11.15 -7.36 -4.37
CA ALA A 128 12.36 -7.04 -3.61
C ALA A 128 12.62 -8.16 -2.59
N GLY A 129 13.87 -8.62 -2.50
CA GLY A 129 14.26 -9.63 -1.51
C GLY A 129 14.27 -9.08 -0.08
N GLY A 130 15.01 -9.75 0.81
CA GLY A 130 15.08 -9.33 2.21
C GLY A 130 16.25 -8.40 2.49
N GLY A 131 16.10 -7.55 3.51
CA GLY A 131 16.96 -6.43 3.88
C GLY A 131 16.10 -5.19 4.08
N ASP A 132 16.65 -4.11 4.62
CA ASP A 132 15.89 -2.88 4.84
C ASP A 132 15.80 -2.09 3.53
N GLY A 133 14.59 -1.91 3.00
CA GLY A 133 14.36 -1.31 1.69
C GLY A 133 13.81 0.13 1.73
N CYS A 134 14.13 0.90 0.69
CA CYS A 134 13.47 2.16 0.37
C CYS A 134 12.93 2.07 -1.06
N ILE A 135 11.62 1.93 -1.21
CA ILE A 135 10.95 1.68 -2.50
C ILE A 135 10.00 2.83 -2.81
N ALA A 136 10.16 3.45 -3.98
CA ALA A 136 9.24 4.45 -4.53
C ALA A 136 8.79 3.99 -5.93
N LEU A 137 7.50 3.76 -6.11
CA LEU A 137 6.93 3.34 -7.40
C LEU A 137 5.84 4.32 -7.82
N GLU A 138 5.96 4.91 -9.00
CA GLU A 138 4.94 5.75 -9.60
C GLU A 138 4.51 5.09 -10.92
N ALA A 139 3.22 4.78 -11.05
CA ALA A 139 2.60 4.33 -12.28
C ALA A 139 1.53 5.34 -12.69
N GLY A 140 1.31 5.51 -14.01
CA GLY A 140 0.21 6.28 -14.56
C GLY A 140 -1.17 5.71 -14.21
N ASP A 141 -2.08 5.60 -15.17
CA ASP A 141 -3.46 5.11 -14.95
C ASP A 141 -3.53 3.57 -14.77
N GLY A 142 -2.38 2.87 -14.77
CA GLY A 142 -2.30 1.41 -14.69
C GLY A 142 -2.18 0.86 -13.27
N CYS A 143 -1.41 -0.23 -13.10
CA CYS A 143 -1.36 -0.98 -11.84
C CYS A 143 0.04 -1.16 -11.27
N ILE A 144 0.09 -1.24 -9.94
CA ILE A 144 1.30 -1.59 -9.20
C ILE A 144 1.08 -2.88 -8.42
N ALA A 145 2.02 -3.81 -8.51
CA ALA A 145 2.12 -4.98 -7.66
C ALA A 145 3.53 -5.04 -7.04
N LEU A 146 3.61 -4.95 -5.72
CA LEU A 146 4.86 -5.00 -4.96
C LEU A 146 4.84 -6.15 -3.96
N GLU A 147 5.91 -6.95 -3.97
CA GLU A 147 6.25 -7.89 -2.90
C GLU A 147 7.65 -7.52 -2.38
N ALA A 148 7.73 -6.97 -1.17
CA ALA A 148 8.99 -6.75 -0.45
C ALA A 148 9.23 -7.88 0.55
N GLY A 149 10.48 -8.30 0.70
CA GLY A 149 10.88 -9.38 1.59
C GLY A 149 10.81 -8.99 3.07
N GLY A 150 11.68 -9.59 3.89
CA GLY A 150 11.77 -9.22 5.31
C GLY A 150 12.82 -8.15 5.54
N GLY A 151 12.59 -7.25 6.48
CA GLY A 151 13.41 -6.05 6.75
C GLY A 151 12.51 -4.96 7.29
N ASP A 152 13.07 -3.82 7.65
CA ASP A 152 12.31 -2.62 8.00
C ASP A 152 12.16 -1.74 6.73
N ASP A 153 11.05 -1.89 6.01
CA ASP A 153 10.86 -1.27 4.69
C ASP A 153 10.11 0.06 4.73
N CYS A 154 10.56 1.01 3.90
CA CYS A 154 9.87 2.27 3.62
C CYS A 154 9.37 2.28 2.18
N ILE A 155 8.06 2.12 1.98
CA ILE A 155 7.42 1.98 0.67
C ILE A 155 6.53 3.19 0.40
N ALA A 156 6.71 3.84 -0.75
CA ALA A 156 5.85 4.88 -1.29
C ALA A 156 5.35 4.46 -2.68
N LEU A 157 4.04 4.46 -2.86
CA LEU A 157 3.39 4.08 -4.12
C LEU A 157 2.51 5.24 -4.59
N GLU A 158 2.55 5.54 -5.88
CA GLU A 158 1.58 6.41 -6.53
C GLU A 158 1.02 5.66 -7.74
N ALA A 159 -0.29 5.40 -7.75
CA ALA A 159 -0.94 4.67 -8.84
C ALA A 159 -2.22 5.40 -9.25
N GLY A 160 -2.41 5.62 -10.55
CA GLY A 160 -3.67 6.12 -11.09
C GLY A 160 -4.80 5.08 -11.12
N GLY A 161 -4.49 3.79 -10.89
CA GLY A 161 -5.43 2.67 -10.87
C GLY A 161 -5.18 1.65 -9.74
N GLU A 162 -5.29 0.35 -10.05
CA GLU A 162 -5.19 -0.74 -9.06
C GLU A 162 -3.80 -0.82 -8.41
N ALA A 163 -3.73 -0.98 -7.09
CA ALA A 163 -2.45 -1.05 -6.37
C ALA A 163 -2.44 -2.15 -5.31
N GLY A 164 -1.42 -3.00 -5.35
CA GLY A 164 -1.14 -4.06 -4.38
C GLY A 164 0.28 -3.94 -3.85
N GLY A 165 0.45 -4.09 -2.54
CA GLY A 165 1.76 -4.04 -1.90
C GLY A 165 1.80 -4.89 -0.64
N GLU A 166 2.71 -5.87 -0.61
CA GLU A 166 2.97 -6.70 0.56
C GLU A 166 4.41 -6.45 1.03
N ALA A 167 4.57 -6.00 2.28
CA ALA A 167 5.87 -5.99 2.96
C ALA A 167 5.96 -7.22 3.85
N GLY A 168 7.06 -7.97 3.75
CA GLY A 168 7.15 -9.28 4.36
C GLY A 168 7.24 -9.23 5.89
N GLY A 169 8.37 -8.84 6.45
CA GLY A 169 8.50 -8.92 7.90
C GLY A 169 9.59 -8.05 8.47
N GLY A 170 9.15 -7.05 9.22
CA GLY A 170 9.91 -6.17 10.09
C GLY A 170 9.01 -5.02 10.46
N ASP A 171 9.59 -3.87 10.78
CA ASP A 171 8.85 -2.65 11.09
C ASP A 171 8.64 -1.82 9.82
N ASP A 172 7.54 -2.09 9.10
CA ASP A 172 7.31 -1.59 7.74
C ASP A 172 6.37 -0.37 7.71
N CYS A 173 6.67 0.58 6.83
CA CYS A 173 5.83 1.73 6.57
C CYS A 173 5.49 1.86 5.09
N ILE A 174 4.19 1.83 4.78
CA ILE A 174 3.64 1.91 3.42
C ILE A 174 2.80 3.18 3.29
N ALA A 175 3.09 3.99 2.28
CA ALA A 175 2.27 5.11 1.85
C ALA A 175 1.80 4.87 0.41
N LEU A 176 0.51 5.05 0.13
CA LEU A 176 -0.05 4.97 -1.22
C LEU A 176 -0.93 6.20 -1.49
N GLU A 177 -0.68 6.86 -2.62
CA GLU A 177 -1.60 7.82 -3.24
C GLU A 177 -2.23 7.16 -4.46
N ALA A 178 -3.52 6.83 -4.36
CA ALA A 178 -4.30 6.30 -5.47
C ALA A 178 -5.07 7.42 -6.17
N GLY A 179 -5.14 7.34 -7.50
CA GLY A 179 -5.90 8.24 -8.36
C GLY A 179 -7.39 8.22 -8.10
N GLY A 180 -8.16 8.77 -9.03
CA GLY A 180 -9.62 8.65 -9.01
C GLY A 180 -10.05 7.56 -9.97
N GLY A 181 -10.88 6.63 -9.54
CA GLY A 181 -11.23 5.47 -10.34
C GLY A 181 -12.10 4.51 -9.54
N ASP A 182 -12.39 3.36 -10.13
CA ASP A 182 -12.94 2.23 -9.36
C ASP A 182 -11.74 1.32 -9.05
N ASP A 183 -11.13 1.48 -7.88
CA ASP A 183 -9.82 0.90 -7.60
C ASP A 183 -9.92 -0.30 -6.64
N CYS A 184 -9.09 -1.32 -6.90
CA CYS A 184 -8.86 -2.41 -5.97
C CYS A 184 -7.49 -2.21 -5.31
N ILE A 185 -7.50 -1.94 -4.00
CA ILE A 185 -6.29 -1.64 -3.23
C ILE A 185 -6.13 -2.68 -2.12
N ALA A 186 -4.95 -3.31 -2.08
CA ALA A 186 -4.59 -4.27 -1.03
C ALA A 186 -3.17 -3.99 -0.52
N LEU A 187 -3.03 -3.56 0.74
CA LEU A 187 -1.73 -3.32 1.36
C LEU A 187 -1.58 -4.13 2.65
N GLU A 188 -0.47 -4.86 2.78
CA GLU A 188 -0.10 -5.60 4.00
C GLU A 188 1.27 -5.12 4.47
N ALA A 189 1.35 -4.53 5.66
CA ALA A 189 2.61 -4.26 6.34
C ALA A 189 3.03 -5.50 7.14
N GLY A 190 4.32 -5.82 7.15
CA GLY A 190 4.83 -7.08 7.65
C GLY A 190 4.66 -7.33 9.14
N GLY A 191 5.11 -8.48 9.60
CA GLY A 191 4.78 -9.02 10.93
C GLY A 191 5.25 -8.22 12.17
N GLY A 192 6.03 -7.14 12.03
CA GLY A 192 6.49 -6.26 13.11
C GLY A 192 5.57 -5.05 13.35
N ASP A 193 6.13 -3.92 13.76
CA ASP A 193 5.40 -2.67 13.97
C ASP A 193 5.15 -1.99 12.62
N GLY A 194 3.88 -1.83 12.22
CA GLY A 194 3.52 -1.41 10.87
C GLY A 194 2.81 -0.06 10.79
N CYS A 195 3.10 0.74 9.77
CA CYS A 195 2.32 1.94 9.48
C CYS A 195 1.81 1.96 8.02
N ILE A 196 0.51 2.12 7.82
CA ILE A 196 -0.09 2.26 6.48
C ILE A 196 -0.80 3.60 6.40
N ALA A 197 -0.46 4.40 5.38
CA ALA A 197 -1.16 5.61 5.02
C ALA A 197 -1.68 5.48 3.58
N LEU A 198 -2.98 5.68 3.36
CA LEU A 198 -3.57 5.64 2.03
C LEU A 198 -4.44 6.88 1.81
N GLU A 199 -4.18 7.58 0.72
CA GLU A 199 -5.06 8.59 0.14
C GLU A 199 -5.64 8.01 -1.16
N ALA A 200 -6.92 7.66 -1.17
CA ALA A 200 -7.62 7.21 -2.37
C ALA A 200 -8.55 8.31 -2.88
N GLY A 201 -8.59 8.51 -4.20
CA GLY A 201 -9.51 9.42 -4.86
C GLY A 201 -10.97 9.00 -4.71
N GLY A 202 -11.83 9.48 -5.62
CA GLY A 202 -13.25 9.12 -5.59
C GLY A 202 -13.58 8.09 -6.66
N GLY A 203 -14.36 7.08 -6.30
CA GLY A 203 -15.04 6.13 -7.16
C GLY A 203 -15.39 4.86 -6.38
N ASP A 204 -15.72 3.78 -7.09
CA ASP A 204 -16.26 2.58 -6.45
C ASP A 204 -15.12 1.64 -5.99
N ASP A 205 -14.53 1.94 -4.83
CA ASP A 205 -13.28 1.31 -4.37
C ASP A 205 -13.47 0.08 -3.47
N CYS A 206 -12.58 -0.89 -3.62
CA CYS A 206 -12.40 -2.03 -2.73
C CYS A 206 -11.03 -1.95 -2.05
N ILE A 207 -11.00 -1.54 -0.79
CA ILE A 207 -9.76 -1.29 -0.02
C ILE A 207 -9.63 -2.31 1.10
N ALA A 208 -8.49 -3.01 1.15
CA ALA A 208 -8.09 -3.89 2.24
C ALA A 208 -6.69 -3.48 2.74
N LEU A 209 -6.57 -3.05 4.00
CA LEU A 209 -5.28 -2.71 4.61
C LEU A 209 -5.07 -3.53 5.89
N GLU A 210 -3.94 -4.23 5.98
CA GLU A 210 -3.52 -5.01 7.13
C GLU A 210 -2.19 -4.46 7.67
N ALA A 211 -2.22 -3.78 8.82
CA ALA A 211 -0.99 -3.47 9.55
C ALA A 211 -0.62 -4.70 10.39
N GLY A 212 0.58 -5.24 10.21
CA GLY A 212 0.94 -6.57 10.72
C GLY A 212 0.99 -6.73 12.24
N GLY A 213 1.63 -7.81 12.69
CA GLY A 213 1.37 -8.41 14.01
C GLY A 213 1.77 -7.59 15.25
N GLY A 214 2.62 -6.57 15.10
CA GLY A 214 3.11 -5.69 16.18
C GLY A 214 2.20 -4.49 16.46
N ASP A 215 2.81 -3.37 16.86
CA ASP A 215 2.11 -2.09 17.04
C ASP A 215 1.81 -1.47 15.67
N GLY A 216 0.55 -1.12 15.40
CA GLY A 216 0.07 -0.86 14.03
C GLY A 216 -0.74 0.43 13.90
N CYS A 217 -0.39 1.31 12.95
CA CYS A 217 -1.22 2.49 12.65
C CYS A 217 -1.69 2.47 11.20
N ILE A 218 -3.01 2.56 10.99
CA ILE A 218 -3.61 2.72 9.67
C ILE A 218 -4.29 4.08 9.60
N ALA A 219 -3.94 4.89 8.61
CA ALA A 219 -4.63 6.12 8.25
C ALA A 219 -5.14 5.99 6.81
N LEU A 220 -6.45 6.13 6.61
CA LEU A 220 -7.08 6.09 5.29
C LEU A 220 -7.94 7.33 5.09
N GLU A 221 -7.66 8.09 4.03
CA GLU A 221 -8.55 9.09 3.46
C GLU A 221 -9.07 8.55 2.12
N ALA A 222 -10.34 8.17 2.07
CA ALA A 222 -11.01 7.73 0.85
C ALA A 222 -12.01 8.80 0.38
N GLY A 223 -12.02 9.08 -0.92
CA GLY A 223 -13.02 9.94 -1.55
C GLY A 223 -14.45 9.41 -1.45
N GLY A 224 -15.35 10.01 -2.22
CA GLY A 224 -16.75 9.55 -2.27
C GLY A 224 -16.97 8.54 -3.40
N GLY A 225 -17.75 7.51 -3.14
CA GLY A 225 -18.15 6.46 -4.09
C GLY A 225 -18.64 5.20 -3.37
N ASP A 226 -19.14 4.21 -4.10
CA ASP A 226 -19.73 3.01 -3.51
C ASP A 226 -18.65 1.93 -3.32
N GLY A 227 -18.41 1.43 -2.10
CA GLY A 227 -17.22 0.62 -1.87
C GLY A 227 -17.21 -0.27 -0.63
N CYS A 228 -16.17 -1.09 -0.52
CA CYS A 228 -15.91 -1.90 0.68
C CYS A 228 -14.53 -1.55 1.23
N ILE A 229 -14.48 -1.18 2.51
CA ILE A 229 -13.24 -0.88 3.23
C ILE A 229 -13.08 -1.89 4.37
N ALA A 230 -11.97 -2.60 4.39
CA ALA A 230 -11.57 -3.50 5.46
C ALA A 230 -10.18 -3.07 5.99
N LEU A 231 -10.11 -2.60 7.23
CA LEU A 231 -8.83 -2.23 7.87
C LEU A 231 -8.61 -3.10 9.10
N GLU A 232 -7.48 -3.78 9.18
CA GLU A 232 -7.09 -4.57 10.34
C GLU A 232 -5.74 -4.09 10.86
N ALA A 233 -5.74 -3.52 12.06
CA ALA A 233 -4.49 -3.26 12.80
C ALA A 233 -4.19 -4.47 13.66
N GLY A 234 -2.97 -5.00 13.59
CA GLY A 234 -2.60 -6.26 14.21
C GLY A 234 -2.59 -6.29 15.74
N GLY A 235 -1.89 -7.28 16.30
CA GLY A 235 -2.11 -7.74 17.66
C GLY A 235 -1.62 -6.81 18.78
N GLY A 236 -0.73 -5.86 18.47
CA GLY A 236 -0.14 -4.90 19.42
C GLY A 236 -1.01 -3.68 19.70
N ASP A 237 -0.38 -2.59 20.15
CA ASP A 237 -1.04 -1.29 20.33
C ASP A 237 -1.28 -0.67 18.96
N GLY A 238 -2.50 -0.25 18.65
CA GLY A 238 -2.81 0.17 17.29
C GLY A 238 -3.89 1.22 17.12
N CYS A 239 -3.71 2.09 16.14
CA CYS A 239 -4.66 3.15 15.83
C CYS A 239 -5.15 3.05 14.40
N ILE A 240 -6.47 3.06 14.22
CA ILE A 240 -7.10 3.16 12.91
C ILE A 240 -7.80 4.51 12.83
N ALA A 241 -7.42 5.34 11.85
CA ALA A 241 -8.10 6.56 11.48
C ALA A 241 -8.63 6.43 10.05
N LEU A 242 -9.94 6.53 9.87
CA LEU A 242 -10.59 6.46 8.57
C LEU A 242 -11.47 7.70 8.37
N GLU A 243 -11.17 8.46 7.31
CA GLU A 243 -12.06 9.46 6.74
C GLU A 243 -12.55 8.95 5.38
N ALA A 244 -13.84 8.61 5.29
CA ALA A 244 -14.47 8.16 4.05
C ALA A 244 -15.51 9.17 3.58
N GLY A 245 -15.51 9.46 2.28
CA GLY A 245 -16.51 10.29 1.63
C GLY A 245 -17.94 9.72 1.71
N GLY A 246 -18.87 10.33 0.98
CA GLY A 246 -20.24 9.83 0.90
C GLY A 246 -20.38 8.78 -0.22
N GLY A 247 -21.18 7.73 0.03
CA GLY A 247 -21.45 6.63 -0.90
C GLY A 247 -22.03 5.41 -0.18
N ASP A 248 -22.52 4.44 -0.95
CA ASP A 248 -23.12 3.20 -0.42
C ASP A 248 -22.03 2.14 -0.22
N GLY A 249 -21.90 1.55 0.98
CA GLY A 249 -20.74 0.68 1.23
C GLY A 249 -20.70 -0.05 2.55
N CYS A 250 -19.72 -0.94 2.69
CA CYS A 250 -19.44 -1.66 3.93
C CYS A 250 -18.07 -1.27 4.48
N ILE A 251 -18.02 -0.89 5.75
CA ILE A 251 -16.77 -0.58 6.46
C ILE A 251 -16.61 -1.60 7.59
N ALA A 252 -15.48 -2.32 7.60
CA ALA A 252 -15.07 -3.22 8.68
C ALA A 252 -13.72 -2.75 9.21
N LEU A 253 -13.65 -2.34 10.48
CA LEU A 253 -12.40 -1.97 11.15
C LEU A 253 -12.17 -2.91 12.33
N GLU A 254 -11.03 -3.59 12.35
CA GLU A 254 -10.59 -4.42 13.47
C GLU A 254 -9.27 -3.88 14.02
N ALA A 255 -9.29 -3.37 15.25
CA ALA A 255 -8.06 -3.11 16.00
C ALA A 255 -7.80 -4.31 16.92
N GLY A 256 -6.59 -4.87 16.85
CA GLY A 256 -6.22 -6.06 17.60
C GLY A 256 -6.13 -5.88 19.11
N GLY A 257 -5.41 -6.79 19.77
CA GLY A 257 -5.57 -7.07 21.19
C GLY A 257 -5.01 -6.04 22.19
N GLY A 258 -4.11 -5.16 21.75
CA GLY A 258 -3.44 -4.15 22.59
C GLY A 258 -4.27 -2.88 22.86
N ASP A 259 -3.60 -1.84 23.36
CA ASP A 259 -4.20 -0.53 23.60
C ASP A 259 -4.39 0.17 22.25
N GLY A 260 -5.63 0.45 21.86
CA GLY A 260 -5.89 0.94 20.50
C GLY A 260 -7.06 1.91 20.35
N CYS A 261 -6.97 2.78 19.35
CA CYS A 261 -8.00 3.77 19.06
C CYS A 261 -8.53 3.62 17.64
N ILE A 262 -9.85 3.56 17.51
CA ILE A 262 -10.52 3.61 16.21
C ILE A 262 -11.24 4.95 16.10
N ALA A 263 -10.88 5.76 15.10
CA ALA A 263 -11.57 6.98 14.72
C ALA A 263 -12.12 6.82 13.30
N LEU A 264 -13.44 6.91 13.16
CA LEU A 264 -14.12 6.82 11.87
C LEU A 264 -15.00 8.05 11.64
N GLU A 265 -14.72 8.78 10.56
CA GLU A 265 -15.61 9.78 9.98
C GLU A 265 -16.08 9.30 8.61
N ALA A 266 -17.32 8.82 8.53
CA ALA A 266 -17.95 8.39 7.28
C ALA A 266 -19.01 9.41 6.83
N GLY A 267 -19.01 9.73 5.54
CA GLY A 267 -19.99 10.59 4.88
C GLY A 267 -21.42 10.04 4.91
N GLY A 268 -22.31 10.65 4.11
CA GLY A 268 -23.69 10.17 3.95
C GLY A 268 -23.81 9.11 2.85
N GLY A 269 -24.64 8.08 3.06
CA GLY A 269 -24.92 6.98 2.13
C GLY A 269 -25.66 5.82 2.82
N ASP A 270 -25.97 4.74 2.10
CA ASP A 270 -26.59 3.52 2.63
C ASP A 270 -25.50 2.46 2.85
N GLY A 271 -25.26 2.03 4.10
CA GLY A 271 -24.11 1.16 4.38
C GLY A 271 -24.10 0.45 5.72
N CYS A 272 -23.20 -0.53 5.89
CA CYS A 272 -22.99 -1.22 7.15
C CYS A 272 -21.60 -0.90 7.71
N ILE A 273 -21.53 -0.58 8.99
CA ILE A 273 -20.28 -0.33 9.70
C ILE A 273 -20.13 -1.37 10.81
N ALA A 274 -19.03 -2.11 10.79
CA ALA A 274 -18.61 -3.03 11.85
C ALA A 274 -17.27 -2.54 12.41
N LEU A 275 -17.24 -2.22 13.70
CA LEU A 275 -16.00 -1.86 14.40
C LEU A 275 -15.76 -2.85 15.54
N GLU A 276 -14.60 -3.48 15.56
CA GLU A 276 -14.16 -4.35 16.64
C GLU A 276 -12.84 -3.81 17.18
N ALA A 277 -12.83 -3.43 18.46
CA ALA A 277 -11.60 -3.17 19.20
C ALA A 277 -11.35 -4.36 20.13
N GLY A 278 -10.08 -4.78 20.23
CA GLY A 278 -9.64 -5.87 21.08
C GLY A 278 -9.77 -5.60 22.58
N GLY A 279 -8.94 -6.27 23.37
CA GLY A 279 -9.12 -6.36 24.82
C GLY A 279 -8.43 -5.28 25.67
N GLY A 280 -7.64 -4.40 25.06
CA GLY A 280 -6.84 -3.37 25.74
C GLY A 280 -7.61 -2.11 26.14
N ASP A 281 -6.90 -1.09 26.63
CA ASP A 281 -7.49 0.20 26.99
C ASP A 281 -7.60 1.09 25.74
N GLY A 282 -8.77 1.09 25.08
CA GLY A 282 -8.97 1.81 23.83
C GLY A 282 -10.14 2.80 23.80
N CYS A 283 -10.26 3.49 22.66
CA CYS A 283 -11.34 4.42 22.38
C CYS A 283 -11.88 4.22 20.96
N ILE A 284 -13.19 4.09 20.84
CA ILE A 284 -13.89 4.11 19.55
C ILE A 284 -14.64 5.43 19.43
N ALA A 285 -14.29 6.22 18.43
CA ALA A 285 -15.00 7.44 18.04
C ALA A 285 -15.58 7.27 16.63
N LEU A 286 -16.90 7.35 16.52
CA LEU A 286 -17.60 7.20 15.24
C LEU A 286 -18.50 8.40 14.98
N LYS A 287 -18.31 9.01 13.80
CA LYS A 287 -19.26 9.92 13.15
C LYS A 287 -19.72 9.33 11.84
N ALA A 288 -21.01 9.06 11.71
CA ALA A 288 -21.59 8.51 10.49
C ALA A 288 -22.85 9.27 10.06
N GLY A 289 -22.92 9.64 8.78
CA GLY A 289 -24.06 10.35 8.18
C GLY A 289 -25.19 9.46 7.64
N SER A 290 -25.08 8.13 7.77
CA SER A 290 -25.78 7.14 6.93
C SER A 290 -27.10 6.55 7.47
N ASP A 291 -27.90 6.00 6.55
CA ASP A 291 -29.04 5.10 6.78
C ASP A 291 -28.51 3.64 6.84
N GLY A 292 -28.00 3.20 8.00
CA GLY A 292 -27.18 1.98 8.07
C GLY A 292 -27.26 1.15 9.36
N CYS A 293 -26.70 -0.07 9.31
CA CYS A 293 -26.50 -0.89 10.52
C CYS A 293 -25.10 -0.64 11.08
N ILE A 294 -25.01 -0.34 12.38
CA ILE A 294 -23.73 -0.15 13.08
C ILE A 294 -23.60 -1.26 14.13
N ALA A 295 -22.53 -2.03 14.06
CA ALA A 295 -22.15 -3.02 15.07
C ALA A 295 -20.82 -2.61 15.71
N LEU A 296 -20.78 -2.55 17.04
CA LEU A 296 -19.56 -2.26 17.80
C LEU A 296 -19.28 -3.38 18.78
N GLY A 297 -18.05 -3.91 18.74
CA GLY A 297 -17.46 -4.78 19.74
C GLY A 297 -16.32 -4.05 20.44
N ALA A 298 -16.37 -3.98 21.76
CA ALA A 298 -15.33 -3.30 22.57
C ALA A 298 -14.98 -4.12 23.82
N GLY A 299 -13.68 -4.37 24.02
CA GLY A 299 -13.13 -4.92 25.25
C GLY A 299 -12.59 -3.80 26.13
N GLY A 300 -13.27 -3.44 27.23
CA GLY A 300 -12.78 -2.38 28.14
C GLY A 300 -12.96 -0.92 27.68
N ASP A 301 -13.24 -0.66 26.40
CA ASP A 301 -13.11 0.66 25.78
C ASP A 301 -14.17 1.72 26.15
N CYS A 302 -13.82 2.98 25.87
CA CYS A 302 -14.73 4.11 25.82
C CYS A 302 -15.32 4.29 24.42
N ILE A 303 -16.63 4.44 24.31
CA ILE A 303 -17.33 4.57 23.02
C ILE A 303 -18.02 5.95 22.93
N ALA A 304 -17.65 6.72 21.90
CA ALA A 304 -18.28 7.98 21.52
C ALA A 304 -18.94 7.86 20.13
N LEU A 305 -20.23 8.13 20.06
CA LEU A 305 -21.05 7.94 18.86
C LEU A 305 -21.86 9.19 18.53
N GLU A 306 -21.66 9.70 17.31
CA GLU A 306 -22.50 10.70 16.69
C GLU A 306 -23.09 10.13 15.39
N ALA A 307 -24.38 9.78 15.42
CA ALA A 307 -25.08 9.25 14.26
C ALA A 307 -26.04 10.29 13.68
N GLY A 308 -25.95 10.49 12.37
CA GLY A 308 -26.88 11.27 11.54
C GLY A 308 -28.30 10.73 11.56
N GLY A 309 -29.25 11.47 10.99
CA GLY A 309 -30.69 11.29 11.19
C GLY A 309 -31.37 10.12 10.48
N GLY A 310 -30.63 9.08 10.10
CA GLY A 310 -31.11 7.96 9.31
C GLY A 310 -31.90 6.87 10.04
N GLU A 311 -32.60 6.00 9.30
CA GLU A 311 -33.28 4.78 9.76
C GLU A 311 -32.29 3.60 9.92
N GLY A 312 -31.44 3.67 10.94
CA GLY A 312 -30.43 2.63 11.22
C GLY A 312 -30.71 1.74 12.45
N LEU A 313 -30.08 0.55 12.47
CA LEU A 313 -30.03 -0.34 13.64
C LEU A 313 -28.63 -0.25 14.27
N LEU A 314 -28.57 0.12 15.55
CA LEU A 314 -27.34 0.12 16.34
C LEU A 314 -27.33 -1.10 17.27
N ALA A 315 -26.29 -1.93 17.15
CA ALA A 315 -25.99 -3.05 18.05
C ALA A 315 -24.68 -2.77 18.80
N LEU A 316 -24.73 -2.86 20.12
CA LEU A 316 -23.59 -2.63 21.01
C LEU A 316 -23.30 -3.91 21.79
N GLY A 317 -22.14 -4.52 21.55
CA GLY A 317 -21.57 -5.61 22.34
C GLY A 317 -20.45 -5.07 23.20
N THR A 318 -20.66 -5.04 24.51
CA THR A 318 -19.64 -4.56 25.46
C THR A 318 -19.13 -5.74 26.29
N GLY A 319 -17.82 -5.92 26.39
CA GLY A 319 -17.18 -6.93 27.23
C GLY A 319 -17.48 -6.78 28.74
N ASP A 320 -16.77 -7.55 29.58
CA ASP A 320 -17.05 -7.70 31.02
C ASP A 320 -16.67 -6.50 31.91
N VAL A 321 -16.43 -5.30 31.37
CA VAL A 321 -15.81 -4.15 32.07
C VAL A 321 -16.76 -2.92 32.14
N HIS A 322 -16.40 -1.89 32.92
CA HIS A 322 -17.20 -0.68 33.10
C HIS A 322 -17.03 0.30 31.93
N HIS A 323 -18.05 0.40 31.08
CA HIS A 323 -18.04 1.30 29.91
C HIS A 323 -18.71 2.66 30.18
N ILE A 324 -18.20 3.72 29.53
CA ILE A 324 -18.88 5.01 29.39
C ILE A 324 -19.33 5.13 27.93
N ILE A 325 -20.65 5.13 27.72
CA ILE A 325 -21.26 5.28 26.39
C ILE A 325 -21.89 6.68 26.30
N ALA A 326 -21.40 7.50 25.37
CA ALA A 326 -22.00 8.78 25.04
C ALA A 326 -22.68 8.69 23.65
N LEU A 327 -23.98 8.96 23.62
CA LEU A 327 -24.80 8.95 22.40
C LEU A 327 -25.39 10.33 22.17
N GLU A 328 -25.00 11.00 21.09
CA GLU A 328 -25.73 12.17 20.57
C GLU A 328 -26.49 11.76 19.30
N ARG A 329 -27.79 12.08 19.26
CA ARG A 329 -28.70 11.62 18.19
C ARG A 329 -29.25 12.77 17.36
N GLY A 330 -29.08 12.69 16.04
CA GLY A 330 -29.72 13.51 15.03
C GLY A 330 -31.12 13.06 14.59
N GLY A 331 -32.00 12.52 15.46
CA GLY A 331 -33.41 12.21 15.14
C GLY A 331 -33.75 10.76 14.74
N GLY A 332 -35.07 10.47 14.62
CA GLY A 332 -35.65 9.31 13.90
C GLY A 332 -35.59 7.89 14.51
N GLY A 333 -34.39 7.33 14.69
CA GLY A 333 -34.15 5.87 14.75
C GLY A 333 -34.58 5.12 16.03
N ARG A 334 -34.86 3.81 15.92
CA ARG A 334 -35.22 2.89 17.03
C ARG A 334 -33.99 2.11 17.54
N ILE A 335 -33.82 2.03 18.86
CA ILE A 335 -32.77 1.22 19.52
C ILE A 335 -33.28 -0.22 19.68
N LEU A 336 -32.50 -1.25 19.32
CA LEU A 336 -32.84 -2.62 19.70
C LEU A 336 -31.65 -3.59 19.85
N ALA A 337 -30.78 -3.35 20.83
CA ALA A 337 -30.21 -4.35 21.76
C ALA A 337 -28.98 -3.74 22.44
N LEU A 338 -29.01 -3.66 23.77
CA LEU A 338 -27.80 -3.49 24.59
C LEU A 338 -27.65 -4.80 25.36
N ASP A 339 -26.61 -5.57 25.07
CA ASP A 339 -26.22 -6.71 25.90
C ASP A 339 -25.00 -6.30 26.72
N THR A 340 -25.25 -5.89 27.96
CA THR A 340 -24.19 -5.57 28.92
C THR A 340 -23.88 -6.82 29.73
N GLY A 341 -22.71 -7.43 29.55
CA GLY A 341 -22.24 -8.68 30.20
C GLY A 341 -22.04 -8.62 31.72
N GLY A 342 -22.90 -7.95 32.49
CA GLY A 342 -22.76 -7.83 33.94
C GLY A 342 -23.07 -9.14 34.70
N GLU A 343 -22.06 -9.69 35.38
CA GLU A 343 -22.17 -10.79 36.36
C GLU A 343 -23.46 -10.67 37.22
N GLN A 344 -24.40 -11.61 37.06
CA GLN A 344 -25.51 -11.77 37.99
C GLN A 344 -24.97 -12.27 39.34
N ARG A 345 -24.63 -11.36 40.25
CA ARG A 345 -24.38 -11.75 41.65
C ARG A 345 -25.65 -12.40 42.22
N PRO A 346 -25.62 -13.66 42.69
CA PRO A 346 -26.79 -14.27 43.32
C PRO A 346 -27.12 -13.50 44.59
N ARG A 347 -28.29 -12.84 44.61
CA ARG A 347 -28.87 -12.29 45.84
C ARG A 347 -29.27 -13.46 46.73
N ASN A 348 -28.40 -13.82 47.67
CA ASN A 348 -28.80 -14.63 48.81
C ASN A 348 -29.82 -13.83 49.64
N LEU A 349 -31.10 -14.21 49.54
CA LEU A 349 -32.14 -13.79 50.47
C LEU A 349 -31.92 -14.55 51.79
N LEU A 350 -31.61 -13.80 52.85
CA LEU A 350 -31.76 -14.23 54.25
C LEU A 350 -33.21 -14.01 54.70
#